data_AF-A0A2S6TA89-F1
#
_entry.id   AF-A0A2S6TA89-F1
#
_cell.length_a   1.000
_cell.length_b   1.000
_cell.length_c   1.000
_cell.angle_alpha   90.00
_cell.angle_beta   90.00
_cell.angle_gamma   90.00
#
_symmetry.space_group_name_H-M   'P 1'
#
loop_
_entity.id
_entity.type
_entity.pdbx_description
1 polymer ?
#
loop_
_entity_poly.entity_id
_entity_poly.type
_entity_poly.pdbx_seq_one_letter_code
_entity_poly.pdbx_strand_id
1 'polypeptide(L)'
;MSTDCLKYYDLTHRWGHGMPQWPSSPGVNAYVKKFHAKDGVYEMEFEGIMHRGTHMDAPLHVTENTPSLTGYPLWRFFGTGVAVSIPKGKWGVITAEELENSEPRICENDIVMINTGMHHKMADTDEYYAYSPGLYKEAAEWLVERKIKMMGIDVQALDHPLGTKLVDHGPGPSHPHLMDEYMDEVGRDVMDDFPHWEISHKTLMVKGGIPGIENVGGDLDDVTGKRCTFMAFPWRWPEGEGCGVRVIAVVDPEQEFRIPDLQE
;
A
#
# COMPACT_ATOMS: atom_id res chain seq x y z
N MET A 1 25.93 18.12 1.99
CA MET A 1 26.50 17.03 1.17
C MET A 1 25.90 17.14 -0.22
N SER A 2 26.67 16.91 -1.29
CA SER A 2 26.08 16.83 -2.63
C SER A 2 25.16 15.62 -2.70
N THR A 3 24.03 15.72 -3.42
CA THR A 3 23.14 14.59 -3.68
C THR A 3 23.71 13.61 -4.72
N ASP A 4 24.86 13.93 -5.33
CA ASP A 4 25.47 13.13 -6.39
C ASP A 4 25.87 11.71 -5.94
N CYS A 5 26.04 11.48 -4.63
CA CYS A 5 26.34 10.16 -4.07
C CYS A 5 25.10 9.34 -3.70
N LEU A 6 23.90 9.92 -3.77
CA LEU A 6 22.64 9.25 -3.43
C LEU A 6 22.04 8.56 -4.67
N LYS A 7 21.43 7.39 -4.44
CA LYS A 7 20.64 6.68 -5.45
C LYS A 7 19.15 6.88 -5.16
N TYR A 8 18.38 7.09 -6.21
CA TYR A 8 16.94 7.30 -6.16
C TYR A 8 16.25 6.16 -6.89
N TYR A 9 15.25 5.59 -6.25
CA TYR A 9 14.49 4.44 -6.71
C TYR A 9 13.01 4.81 -6.73
N ASP A 10 12.30 4.43 -7.79
CA ASP A 10 10.87 4.68 -7.93
C ASP A 10 10.10 3.44 -7.53
N LEU A 11 9.37 3.52 -6.41
CA LEU A 11 8.62 2.38 -5.87
C LEU A 11 7.16 2.37 -6.33
N THR A 12 6.89 2.99 -7.48
CA THR A 12 5.55 3.23 -8.00
C THR A 12 5.33 2.42 -9.27
N HIS A 13 4.19 1.72 -9.36
CA HIS A 13 3.80 1.09 -10.62
C HIS A 13 3.39 2.13 -11.67
N ARG A 14 3.51 1.75 -12.95
CA ARG A 14 3.03 2.57 -14.06
C ARG A 14 1.53 2.82 -13.89
N TRP A 15 1.14 4.10 -13.97
CA TRP A 15 -0.26 4.52 -13.95
C TRP A 15 -0.79 4.83 -15.36
N GLY A 16 -2.06 4.50 -15.62
CA GLY A 16 -2.77 4.88 -16.83
C GLY A 16 -3.69 3.78 -17.37
N HIS A 17 -4.02 3.89 -18.66
CA HIS A 17 -4.90 2.92 -19.33
C HIS A 17 -4.34 1.50 -19.28
N GLY A 18 -5.19 0.54 -18.91
CA GLY A 18 -4.86 -0.89 -18.84
C GLY A 18 -4.04 -1.29 -17.60
N MET A 19 -3.83 -0.40 -16.63
CA MET A 19 -3.25 -0.82 -15.35
C MET A 19 -4.22 -1.78 -14.61
N PRO A 20 -3.71 -2.76 -13.86
CA PRO A 20 -4.53 -3.63 -13.01
C PRO A 20 -5.37 -2.82 -12.02
N GLN A 21 -6.59 -3.28 -11.74
CA GLN A 21 -7.55 -2.54 -10.92
C GLN A 21 -8.25 -3.47 -9.94
N TRP A 22 -8.52 -2.97 -8.73
CA TRP A 22 -9.35 -3.68 -7.77
C TRP A 22 -10.64 -4.16 -8.44
N PRO A 23 -11.01 -5.46 -8.34
CA PRO A 23 -12.13 -6.05 -9.07
C PRO A 23 -13.46 -5.49 -8.54
N SER A 24 -13.86 -4.38 -9.14
CA SER A 24 -14.98 -3.51 -8.82
C SER A 24 -15.44 -2.80 -10.09
N SER A 25 -16.35 -1.82 -10.00
CA SER A 25 -16.88 -1.07 -11.16
C SER A 25 -15.78 -0.50 -12.09
N PRO A 26 -16.10 -0.32 -13.40
CA PRO A 26 -15.12 0.03 -14.44
C PRO A 26 -14.23 1.20 -14.05
N GLY A 27 -12.94 1.06 -14.36
CA GLY A 27 -11.91 1.88 -13.77
C GLY A 27 -10.97 2.55 -14.77
N VAL A 28 -10.55 3.75 -14.39
CA VAL A 28 -9.70 4.72 -15.09
C VAL A 28 -9.92 4.79 -16.60
N ASN A 29 -10.81 5.70 -16.99
CA ASN A 29 -10.87 6.18 -18.36
C ASN A 29 -9.83 7.28 -18.55
N ALA A 30 -9.03 7.18 -19.61
CA ALA A 30 -8.08 8.21 -20.01
C ALA A 30 -8.38 8.64 -21.45
N TYR A 31 -8.68 9.91 -21.66
CA TYR A 31 -9.11 10.47 -22.93
C TYR A 31 -8.06 11.45 -23.47
N VAL A 32 -7.66 11.27 -24.73
CA VAL A 32 -6.87 12.28 -25.45
C VAL A 32 -7.83 13.38 -25.91
N LYS A 33 -7.72 14.59 -25.33
CA LYS A 33 -8.58 15.73 -25.69
C LYS A 33 -7.97 16.56 -26.82
N LYS A 34 -6.65 16.65 -26.87
CA LYS A 34 -5.87 17.36 -27.92
C LYS A 34 -4.63 16.55 -28.28
N PHE A 35 -4.20 16.63 -29.53
CA PHE A 35 -2.97 16.00 -30.00
C PHE A 35 -2.18 16.90 -30.97
N HIS A 36 -0.85 16.80 -30.92
CA HIS A 36 0.04 17.78 -31.55
C HIS A 36 -0.21 18.02 -33.05
N ALA A 37 -0.46 16.98 -33.84
CA ALA A 37 -0.63 17.12 -35.28
C ALA A 37 -1.86 17.98 -35.67
N LYS A 38 -2.87 18.06 -34.80
CA LYS A 38 -4.08 18.87 -35.01
C LYS A 38 -4.03 20.18 -34.23
N ASP A 39 -3.65 20.13 -32.96
CA ASP A 39 -3.88 21.21 -32.00
C ASP A 39 -2.60 21.94 -31.57
N GLY A 40 -1.41 21.42 -31.91
CA GLY A 40 -0.12 21.94 -31.47
C GLY A 40 0.21 21.63 -29.99
N VAL A 41 -0.72 21.05 -29.24
CA VAL A 41 -0.58 20.66 -27.82
C VAL A 41 -1.07 19.23 -27.62
N TYR A 42 -0.60 18.56 -26.57
CA TYR A 42 -1.14 17.28 -26.12
C TYR A 42 -1.82 17.43 -24.76
N GLU A 43 -3.06 16.98 -24.63
CA GLU A 43 -3.88 17.15 -23.43
C GLU A 43 -4.62 15.85 -23.12
N MET A 44 -4.52 15.40 -21.87
CA MET A 44 -5.18 14.20 -21.35
C MET A 44 -6.21 14.58 -20.30
N GLU A 45 -7.37 13.94 -20.35
CA GLU A 45 -8.39 13.94 -19.31
C GLU A 45 -8.46 12.52 -18.72
N PHE A 46 -8.74 12.40 -17.42
CA PHE A 46 -8.98 11.10 -16.79
C PHE A 46 -10.21 11.13 -15.89
N GLU A 47 -10.87 9.99 -15.77
CA GLU A 47 -12.03 9.76 -14.91
C GLU A 47 -11.85 8.43 -14.18
N GLY A 48 -11.96 8.43 -12.85
CA GLY A 48 -11.83 7.22 -12.04
C GLY A 48 -11.92 7.50 -10.55
N ILE A 49 -11.87 6.43 -9.76
CA ILE A 49 -11.72 6.49 -8.30
C ILE A 49 -10.24 6.61 -7.91
N MET A 50 -9.97 6.98 -6.66
CA MET A 50 -8.62 7.30 -6.20
C MET A 50 -7.75 6.11 -5.81
N HIS A 51 -8.40 5.00 -5.45
CA HIS A 51 -7.76 3.77 -4.97
C HIS A 51 -7.28 2.90 -6.13
N ARG A 52 -6.29 3.43 -6.89
CA ARG A 52 -5.85 2.86 -8.16
C ARG A 52 -4.34 2.97 -8.36
N GLY A 53 -3.73 1.87 -8.80
CA GLY A 53 -2.27 1.76 -8.90
C GLY A 53 -1.63 1.94 -7.52
N THR A 54 -0.39 2.43 -7.49
CA THR A 54 0.25 2.83 -6.23
C THR A 54 -0.45 4.06 -5.67
N HIS A 55 -1.12 3.92 -4.53
CA HIS A 55 -1.96 4.97 -3.96
C HIS A 55 -1.89 4.96 -2.43
N MET A 56 -2.23 6.09 -1.83
CA MET A 56 -2.31 6.28 -0.39
C MET A 56 -3.75 6.42 0.04
N ASP A 57 -4.07 5.82 1.18
CA ASP A 57 -5.40 5.84 1.78
C ASP A 57 -5.46 6.78 2.98
N ALA A 58 -6.64 7.32 3.22
CA ALA A 58 -6.98 8.07 4.42
C ALA A 58 -8.00 7.29 5.28
N PRO A 59 -8.10 7.60 6.60
CA PRO A 59 -9.04 6.94 7.50
C PRO A 59 -10.50 7.02 7.01
N LEU A 60 -10.86 8.12 6.34
CA LEU A 60 -12.19 8.35 5.78
C LEU A 60 -12.61 7.28 4.76
N HIS A 61 -11.66 6.60 4.12
CA HIS A 61 -11.91 5.52 3.16
C HIS A 61 -12.78 4.41 3.76
N VAL A 62 -12.49 4.01 5.01
CA VAL A 62 -13.10 2.83 5.65
C VAL A 62 -13.92 3.17 6.90
N THR A 63 -13.94 4.42 7.35
CA THR A 63 -14.62 4.83 8.57
C THR A 63 -15.20 6.25 8.46
N GLU A 64 -16.51 6.36 8.63
CA GLU A 64 -17.24 7.62 8.60
C GLU A 64 -16.74 8.63 9.64
N ASN A 65 -16.86 9.92 9.33
CA ASN A 65 -16.51 11.03 10.23
C ASN A 65 -15.05 11.02 10.74
N THR A 66 -14.13 10.45 9.98
CA THR A 66 -12.70 10.47 10.26
C THR A 66 -11.95 11.40 9.29
N PRO A 67 -10.68 11.75 9.56
CA PRO A 67 -9.94 12.67 8.71
C PRO A 67 -9.74 12.18 7.26
N SER A 68 -9.66 13.12 6.32
CA SER A 68 -9.22 12.88 4.93
C SER A 68 -7.69 12.93 4.82
N LEU A 69 -7.13 12.77 3.62
CA LEU A 69 -5.68 12.86 3.34
C LEU A 69 -5.01 14.10 3.96
N THR A 70 -5.69 15.25 3.92
CA THR A 70 -5.19 16.52 4.48
C THR A 70 -5.18 16.57 6.01
N GLY A 71 -5.75 15.56 6.68
CA GLY A 71 -5.71 15.40 8.13
C GLY A 71 -4.40 14.81 8.67
N TYR A 72 -3.61 14.17 7.81
CA TYR A 72 -2.30 13.67 8.21
C TYR A 72 -1.27 14.83 8.31
N PRO A 73 -0.44 14.85 9.35
CA PRO A 73 0.62 15.84 9.44
C PRO A 73 1.73 15.52 8.44
N LEU A 74 2.26 16.55 7.76
CA LEU A 74 3.22 16.41 6.66
C LEU A 74 4.49 15.64 7.02
N TRP A 75 4.91 15.65 8.29
CA TRP A 75 6.09 14.93 8.74
C TRP A 75 5.98 13.41 8.55
N ARG A 76 4.77 12.86 8.36
CA ARG A 76 4.56 11.44 8.08
C ARG A 76 4.99 11.00 6.68
N PHE A 77 4.96 11.92 5.72
CA PHE A 77 5.20 11.62 4.31
C PHE A 77 6.68 11.62 3.92
N PHE A 78 7.56 11.84 4.89
CA PHE A 78 8.99 11.94 4.69
C PHE A 78 9.78 11.44 5.90
N GLY A 79 10.84 10.70 5.65
CA GLY A 79 11.81 10.36 6.68
C GLY A 79 12.55 9.06 6.42
N THR A 80 13.32 8.65 7.42
CA THR A 80 14.04 7.38 7.42
C THR A 80 13.05 6.22 7.61
N GLY A 81 13.39 5.07 7.07
CA GLY A 81 12.57 3.87 7.13
C GLY A 81 13.29 2.64 6.62
N VAL A 82 12.59 1.51 6.56
CA VAL A 82 13.12 0.24 6.06
C VAL A 82 12.24 -0.33 4.94
N ALA A 83 12.87 -1.02 4.00
CA ALA A 83 12.18 -1.96 3.12
C ALA A 83 12.53 -3.39 3.56
N VAL A 84 11.53 -4.16 3.97
CA VAL A 84 11.69 -5.50 4.55
C VAL A 84 11.13 -6.58 3.63
N SER A 85 11.78 -7.73 3.57
CA SER A 85 11.32 -8.88 2.78
C SER A 85 10.48 -9.81 3.65
N ILE A 86 9.22 -10.04 3.25
CA ILE A 86 8.29 -10.97 3.89
C ILE A 86 7.57 -11.74 2.78
N PRO A 87 8.25 -12.67 2.09
CA PRO A 87 7.66 -13.37 0.95
C PRO A 87 6.47 -14.22 1.38
N LYS A 88 5.40 -14.21 0.59
CA LYS A 88 4.17 -14.94 0.90
C LYS A 88 3.58 -15.61 -0.34
N GLY A 89 2.86 -16.70 -0.09
CA GLY A 89 2.07 -17.41 -1.08
C GLY A 89 0.60 -16.99 -1.06
N LYS A 90 -0.22 -17.79 -1.75
CA LYS A 90 -1.67 -17.64 -1.78
C LYS A 90 -2.24 -17.50 -0.37
N TRP A 91 -3.00 -16.43 -0.13
CA TRP A 91 -3.66 -16.14 1.15
C TRP A 91 -2.72 -16.16 2.38
N GLY A 92 -1.46 -15.80 2.17
CA GLY A 92 -0.50 -15.70 3.26
C GLY A 92 -0.82 -14.52 4.17
N VAL A 93 -1.05 -14.77 5.46
CA VAL A 93 -1.15 -13.72 6.46
C VAL A 93 0.25 -13.30 6.90
N ILE A 94 0.54 -11.99 6.82
CA ILE A 94 1.75 -11.41 7.43
C ILE A 94 1.56 -11.38 8.94
N THR A 95 2.53 -11.89 9.69
CA THR A 95 2.45 -12.01 11.16
C THR A 95 3.26 -10.95 11.88
N ALA A 96 2.89 -10.65 13.12
CA ALA A 96 3.68 -9.78 14.00
C ALA A 96 5.09 -10.34 14.26
N GLU A 97 5.25 -11.67 14.32
CA GLU A 97 6.55 -12.32 14.52
C GLU A 97 7.49 -12.07 13.33
N GLU A 98 6.99 -12.16 12.10
CA GLU A 98 7.79 -11.86 10.90
C GLU A 98 8.20 -10.38 10.84
N LEU A 99 7.32 -9.49 11.29
CA LEU A 99 7.64 -8.06 11.39
C LEU A 99 8.70 -7.79 12.46
N GLU A 100 8.58 -8.39 13.64
CA GLU A 100 9.58 -8.25 14.72
C GLU A 100 10.94 -8.79 14.30
N ASN A 101 10.97 -9.93 13.61
CA ASN A 101 12.19 -10.59 13.16
C ASN A 101 12.72 -10.07 11.81
N SER A 102 12.08 -9.05 11.22
CA SER A 102 12.48 -8.52 9.93
C SER A 102 13.83 -7.81 9.99
N GLU A 103 14.60 -7.93 8.89
CA GLU A 103 15.86 -7.21 8.70
C GLU A 103 15.78 -6.30 7.46
N PRO A 104 16.18 -5.01 7.57
CA PRO A 104 16.65 -4.34 8.77
C PRO A 104 15.52 -4.13 9.78
N ARG A 105 15.86 -4.15 11.08
CA ARG A 105 14.90 -3.93 12.15
C ARG A 105 14.11 -2.64 11.90
N ILE A 106 12.79 -2.78 11.78
CA ILE A 106 11.85 -1.65 11.79
C ILE A 106 12.12 -0.85 13.08
N CYS A 107 12.08 0.47 13.14
CA CYS A 107 12.27 1.33 14.32
C CYS A 107 11.05 2.25 14.56
N GLU A 108 10.88 2.80 15.77
CA GLU A 108 9.86 3.84 16.01
C GLU A 108 10.10 4.99 15.03
N ASN A 109 9.04 5.59 14.50
CA ASN A 109 9.07 6.61 13.44
C ASN A 109 9.63 6.19 12.06
N ASP A 110 9.92 4.90 11.84
CA ASP A 110 10.27 4.42 10.50
C ASP A 110 9.08 4.49 9.55
N ILE A 111 9.37 4.79 8.29
CA ILE A 111 8.49 4.42 7.17
C ILE A 111 8.79 2.96 6.80
N VAL A 112 7.77 2.10 6.71
CA VAL A 112 7.98 0.67 6.45
C VAL A 112 7.43 0.29 5.09
N MET A 113 8.28 -0.22 4.20
CA MET A 113 7.87 -0.83 2.93
C MET A 113 7.99 -2.35 3.05
N ILE A 114 6.90 -3.08 2.85
CA ILE A 114 6.87 -4.54 2.91
C ILE A 114 6.91 -5.10 1.49
N ASN A 115 7.93 -5.90 1.19
CA ASN A 115 8.07 -6.64 -0.06
C ASN A 115 7.68 -8.11 0.16
N THR A 116 6.51 -8.50 -0.34
CA THR A 116 6.02 -9.88 -0.36
C THR A 116 6.36 -10.64 -1.64
N GLY A 117 6.88 -9.93 -2.65
CA GLY A 117 7.15 -10.42 -4.01
C GLY A 117 5.95 -10.30 -4.95
N MET A 118 4.82 -9.77 -4.47
CA MET A 118 3.60 -9.64 -5.26
C MET A 118 3.65 -8.51 -6.30
N HIS A 119 4.52 -7.51 -6.14
CA HIS A 119 4.70 -6.48 -7.19
C HIS A 119 5.12 -7.07 -8.54
N HIS A 120 5.80 -8.23 -8.59
CA HIS A 120 6.11 -8.93 -9.84
C HIS A 120 4.89 -9.49 -10.55
N LYS A 121 3.80 -9.68 -9.81
CA LYS A 121 2.56 -10.31 -10.25
C LYS A 121 1.44 -9.30 -10.47
N MET A 122 1.72 -8.00 -10.36
CA MET A 122 0.71 -6.96 -10.58
C MET A 122 0.10 -7.08 -11.98
N ALA A 123 -1.10 -7.66 -12.03
CA ALA A 123 -1.82 -7.99 -13.24
C ALA A 123 -3.33 -8.08 -12.93
N ASP A 124 -4.16 -7.91 -13.95
CA ASP A 124 -5.62 -8.12 -13.85
C ASP A 124 -5.92 -9.63 -13.78
N THR A 125 -5.69 -10.22 -12.61
CA THR A 125 -5.74 -11.67 -12.36
C THR A 125 -6.16 -11.98 -10.93
N ASP A 126 -6.75 -13.17 -10.73
CA ASP A 126 -7.05 -13.68 -9.40
C ASP A 126 -5.78 -13.88 -8.57
N GLU A 127 -4.65 -14.24 -9.18
CA GLU A 127 -3.37 -14.39 -8.49
C GLU A 127 -2.98 -13.12 -7.72
N TYR A 128 -3.12 -11.95 -8.34
CA TYR A 128 -2.84 -10.69 -7.68
C TYR A 128 -3.98 -10.21 -6.78
N TYR A 129 -5.24 -10.37 -7.22
CA TYR A 129 -6.38 -9.76 -6.53
C TYR A 129 -7.04 -10.65 -5.48
N ALA A 130 -7.42 -11.87 -5.86
CA ALA A 130 -8.17 -12.78 -5.01
C ALA A 130 -7.25 -13.63 -4.10
N TYR A 131 -6.05 -13.96 -4.58
CA TYR A 131 -5.11 -14.87 -3.94
C TYR A 131 -3.92 -14.16 -3.28
N SER A 132 -3.92 -12.83 -3.27
CA SER A 132 -2.89 -12.04 -2.60
C SER A 132 -2.70 -12.44 -1.13
N PRO A 133 -1.49 -12.28 -0.58
CA PRO A 133 -1.28 -12.19 0.84
C PRO A 133 -1.71 -10.81 1.36
N GLY A 134 -1.62 -10.58 2.67
CA GLY A 134 -1.86 -9.26 3.22
C GLY A 134 -1.72 -9.20 4.74
N LEU A 135 -1.93 -8.01 5.29
CA LEU A 135 -1.99 -7.81 6.73
C LEU A 135 -3.36 -8.25 7.24
N TYR A 136 -3.38 -8.67 8.50
CA TYR A 136 -4.62 -8.80 9.24
C TYR A 136 -4.43 -8.15 10.60
N LYS A 137 -5.25 -8.55 11.58
CA LYS A 137 -5.34 -7.88 12.88
C LYS A 137 -3.99 -7.76 13.60
N GLU A 138 -3.29 -8.87 13.83
CA GLU A 138 -2.11 -8.92 14.70
C GLU A 138 -0.95 -8.11 14.14
N ALA A 139 -0.71 -8.19 12.83
CA ALA A 139 0.34 -7.42 12.18
C ALA A 139 0.03 -5.91 12.16
N ALA A 140 -1.23 -5.53 11.94
CA ALA A 140 -1.63 -4.13 11.99
C ALA A 140 -1.51 -3.55 13.41
N GLU A 141 -1.91 -4.31 14.44
CA GLU A 141 -1.76 -3.93 15.85
C GLU A 141 -0.28 -3.76 16.20
N TRP A 142 0.59 -4.70 15.79
CA TRP A 142 2.02 -4.60 16.00
C TRP A 142 2.61 -3.33 15.37
N LEU A 143 2.26 -2.99 14.12
CA LEU A 143 2.75 -1.78 13.46
C LEU A 143 2.34 -0.50 14.19
N VAL A 144 1.12 -0.45 14.73
CA VAL A 144 0.62 0.67 15.55
C VAL A 144 1.38 0.76 16.87
N GLU A 145 1.51 -0.34 17.61
CA GLU A 145 2.26 -0.41 18.86
C GLU A 145 3.72 0.00 18.65
N ARG A 146 4.24 -0.32 17.47
CA ARG A 146 5.58 0.01 17.05
C ARG A 146 5.77 1.46 16.63
N LYS A 147 4.68 2.23 16.57
CA LYS A 147 4.64 3.67 16.28
C LYS A 147 5.40 4.03 15.00
N ILE A 148 5.19 3.25 13.96
CA ILE A 148 5.74 3.58 12.65
C ILE A 148 5.07 4.85 12.11
N LYS A 149 5.77 5.50 11.18
CA LYS A 149 5.36 6.78 10.62
C LYS A 149 4.32 6.63 9.51
N MET A 150 4.53 5.65 8.64
CA MET A 150 3.75 5.33 7.43
C MET A 150 4.12 3.92 7.00
N MET A 151 3.21 3.22 6.33
CA MET A 151 3.51 1.92 5.73
C MET A 151 3.17 1.86 4.25
N GLY A 152 3.90 1.06 3.49
CA GLY A 152 3.56 0.65 2.13
C GLY A 152 3.75 -0.85 1.95
N ILE A 153 2.93 -1.47 1.11
CA ILE A 153 3.00 -2.91 0.81
C ILE A 153 2.77 -3.16 -0.67
N ASP A 154 3.38 -4.22 -1.19
CA ASP A 154 3.40 -4.56 -2.60
C ASP A 154 2.23 -5.46 -3.07
N VAL A 155 1.10 -5.36 -2.37
CA VAL A 155 -0.13 -6.10 -2.66
C VAL A 155 -1.28 -5.17 -3.00
N GLN A 156 -2.41 -5.77 -3.39
CA GLN A 156 -3.60 -5.05 -3.86
C GLN A 156 -4.23 -4.12 -2.83
N ALA A 157 -4.10 -4.44 -1.54
CA ALA A 157 -4.64 -3.70 -0.41
C ALA A 157 -3.89 -3.96 0.88
N LEU A 158 -4.03 -3.08 1.87
CA LEU A 158 -3.42 -3.28 3.19
C LEU A 158 -3.95 -4.56 3.86
N ASP A 159 -5.26 -4.78 3.77
CA ASP A 159 -5.93 -5.94 4.33
C ASP A 159 -5.73 -7.18 3.45
N HIS A 160 -5.61 -8.33 4.11
CA HIS A 160 -5.70 -9.63 3.49
C HIS A 160 -6.99 -9.73 2.66
N PRO A 161 -6.99 -10.26 1.42
CA PRO A 161 -8.16 -10.28 0.54
C PRO A 161 -9.41 -10.85 1.19
N LEU A 162 -9.25 -11.88 2.03
CA LEU A 162 -10.35 -12.53 2.75
C LEU A 162 -10.86 -11.74 3.97
N GLY A 163 -10.23 -10.63 4.33
CA GLY A 163 -10.77 -9.62 5.26
C GLY A 163 -11.47 -8.45 4.55
N THR A 164 -11.68 -8.55 3.24
CA THR A 164 -12.28 -7.51 2.39
C THR A 164 -13.55 -8.01 1.69
N LYS A 165 -14.13 -7.18 0.80
CA LYS A 165 -15.47 -7.41 0.23
C LYS A 165 -15.50 -8.58 -0.75
N LEU A 166 -14.34 -9.19 -1.00
CA LEU A 166 -14.25 -10.39 -1.83
C LEU A 166 -15.07 -11.53 -1.20
N VAL A 167 -15.08 -11.63 0.13
CA VAL A 167 -15.92 -12.57 0.91
C VAL A 167 -17.05 -11.84 1.66
N ASP A 168 -17.77 -12.55 2.56
CA ASP A 168 -18.97 -12.07 3.24
C ASP A 168 -18.70 -10.99 4.31
N HIS A 169 -18.19 -9.86 3.86
CA HIS A 169 -17.96 -8.68 4.66
C HIS A 169 -18.45 -7.40 3.99
N GLY A 170 -18.88 -6.44 4.81
CA GLY A 170 -19.20 -5.09 4.35
C GLY A 170 -20.18 -5.10 3.17
N PRO A 171 -19.81 -4.51 2.01
CA PRO A 171 -20.65 -4.52 0.80
C PRO A 171 -20.54 -5.81 -0.04
N GLY A 172 -19.74 -6.79 0.41
CA GLY A 172 -19.54 -8.09 -0.24
C GLY A 172 -20.68 -9.09 0.03
N PRO A 173 -20.52 -10.34 -0.45
CA PRO A 173 -19.37 -10.85 -1.20
C PRO A 173 -19.41 -10.45 -2.67
N SER A 174 -18.30 -9.91 -3.19
CA SER A 174 -18.13 -9.67 -4.63
C SER A 174 -17.57 -10.89 -5.37
N HIS A 175 -16.86 -11.79 -4.66
CA HIS A 175 -16.26 -13.02 -5.21
C HIS A 175 -16.68 -14.22 -4.36
N PRO A 176 -17.97 -14.58 -4.36
CA PRO A 176 -18.49 -15.59 -3.43
C PRO A 176 -17.84 -16.97 -3.57
N HIS A 177 -17.29 -17.30 -4.75
CA HIS A 177 -16.57 -18.55 -4.99
C HIS A 177 -15.34 -18.74 -4.09
N LEU A 178 -14.75 -17.65 -3.57
CA LEU A 178 -13.58 -17.74 -2.69
C LEU A 178 -13.90 -18.39 -1.35
N MET A 179 -15.16 -18.33 -0.89
CA MET A 179 -15.57 -18.98 0.36
C MET A 179 -15.59 -20.50 0.20
N ASP A 180 -16.12 -20.99 -0.92
CA ASP A 180 -16.11 -22.42 -1.25
C ASP A 180 -14.66 -22.91 -1.47
N GLU A 181 -13.86 -22.14 -2.21
CA GLU A 181 -12.46 -22.47 -2.47
C GLU A 181 -11.62 -22.51 -1.19
N TYR A 182 -11.84 -21.57 -0.26
CA TYR A 182 -11.18 -21.56 1.04
C TYR A 182 -11.59 -22.77 1.90
N MET A 183 -12.88 -23.12 1.92
CA MET A 183 -13.36 -24.33 2.60
C MET A 183 -12.71 -25.58 2.02
N ASP A 184 -12.59 -25.70 0.70
CA ASP A 184 -11.99 -26.86 0.04
C ASP A 184 -10.47 -26.98 0.33
N GLU A 185 -9.73 -25.86 0.36
CA GLU A 185 -8.28 -25.87 0.58
C GLU A 185 -7.88 -25.92 2.06
N VAL A 186 -8.58 -25.20 2.93
CA VAL A 186 -8.22 -25.01 4.34
C VAL A 186 -9.08 -25.89 5.28
N GLY A 187 -10.27 -26.29 4.85
CA GLY A 187 -11.19 -27.10 5.64
C GLY A 187 -11.87 -26.35 6.79
N ARG A 188 -11.92 -25.01 6.70
CA ARG A 188 -12.52 -24.11 7.69
C ARG A 188 -13.40 -23.08 7.00
N ASP A 189 -14.41 -22.58 7.72
CA ASP A 189 -15.18 -21.43 7.24
C ASP A 189 -14.26 -20.20 7.24
N VAL A 190 -14.25 -19.45 6.14
CA VAL A 190 -13.40 -18.26 6.01
C VAL A 190 -13.69 -17.23 7.11
N MET A 191 -14.93 -17.16 7.60
CA MET A 191 -15.34 -16.22 8.63
C MET A 191 -14.85 -16.59 10.03
N ASP A 192 -14.44 -17.85 10.25
CA ASP A 192 -13.79 -18.26 11.50
C ASP A 192 -12.37 -17.69 11.59
N ASP A 193 -11.67 -17.58 10.46
CA ASP A 193 -10.28 -17.13 10.38
C ASP A 193 -10.17 -15.63 10.06
N PHE A 194 -11.12 -15.10 9.29
CA PHE A 194 -11.23 -13.69 8.93
C PHE A 194 -12.57 -13.09 9.39
N PRO A 195 -12.84 -12.93 10.70
CA PRO A 195 -14.11 -12.39 11.19
C PRO A 195 -14.26 -10.86 11.09
N HIS A 196 -13.24 -10.12 10.63
CA HIS A 196 -13.17 -8.67 10.76
C HIS A 196 -13.03 -7.96 9.41
N TRP A 197 -14.00 -7.08 9.15
CA TRP A 197 -14.03 -6.23 7.96
C TRP A 197 -12.95 -5.14 8.00
N GLU A 198 -12.01 -5.16 7.04
CA GLU A 198 -10.98 -4.13 6.82
C GLU A 198 -10.28 -3.70 8.12
N ILE A 199 -9.83 -4.70 8.89
CA ILE A 199 -9.28 -4.50 10.22
C ILE A 199 -7.91 -3.84 10.19
N SER A 200 -7.11 -4.10 9.15
CA SER A 200 -5.77 -3.48 9.00
C SER A 200 -5.91 -2.00 8.67
N HIS A 201 -6.77 -1.63 7.73
CA HIS A 201 -7.11 -0.23 7.45
C HIS A 201 -7.55 0.50 8.73
N LYS A 202 -8.56 -0.02 9.43
CA LYS A 202 -9.11 0.61 10.64
C LYS A 202 -8.08 0.73 11.76
N THR A 203 -7.25 -0.30 11.94
CA THR A 203 -6.24 -0.29 12.99
C THR A 203 -5.12 0.69 12.68
N LEU A 204 -4.55 0.66 11.47
CA LEU A 204 -3.46 1.54 11.08
C LEU A 204 -3.91 3.01 11.01
N MET A 205 -4.99 3.29 10.28
CA MET A 205 -5.38 4.66 9.94
C MET A 205 -6.20 5.32 11.03
N VAL A 206 -7.21 4.63 11.56
CA VAL A 206 -8.14 5.25 12.54
C VAL A 206 -7.54 5.23 13.93
N LYS A 207 -7.01 4.09 14.39
CA LYS A 207 -6.41 3.99 15.73
C LYS A 207 -4.98 4.53 15.75
N GLY A 208 -4.16 4.17 14.77
CA GLY A 208 -2.74 4.53 14.71
C GLY A 208 -2.45 5.91 14.10
N GLY A 209 -3.37 6.46 13.31
CA GLY A 209 -3.09 7.65 12.50
C GLY A 209 -1.95 7.45 11.50
N ILE A 210 -1.74 6.21 11.05
CA ILE A 210 -0.66 5.78 10.14
C ILE A 210 -1.22 5.73 8.72
N PRO A 211 -0.70 6.53 7.76
CA PRO A 211 -1.04 6.39 6.35
C PRO A 211 -0.56 5.06 5.80
N GLY A 212 -1.39 4.43 4.97
CA GLY A 212 -1.05 3.23 4.24
C GLY A 212 -0.93 3.49 2.74
N ILE A 213 -0.02 2.77 2.10
CA ILE A 213 0.19 2.79 0.65
C ILE A 213 0.05 1.37 0.12
N GLU A 214 -0.82 1.20 -0.86
CA GLU A 214 -1.08 -0.08 -1.51
C GLU A 214 -0.38 -0.12 -2.87
N ASN A 215 -0.15 -1.32 -3.40
CA ASN A 215 0.48 -1.55 -4.69
C ASN A 215 1.85 -0.84 -4.81
N VAL A 216 2.69 -0.90 -3.78
CA VAL A 216 4.10 -0.51 -3.90
C VAL A 216 4.79 -1.46 -4.90
N GLY A 217 5.69 -0.96 -5.73
CA GLY A 217 6.32 -1.78 -6.76
C GLY A 217 7.56 -1.13 -7.34
N GLY A 218 7.66 -1.09 -8.67
CA GLY A 218 8.79 -0.48 -9.37
C GLY A 218 10.11 -1.12 -8.96
N ASP A 219 11.04 -0.32 -8.42
CA ASP A 219 12.38 -0.74 -8.01
C ASP A 219 12.43 -1.30 -6.56
N LEU A 220 11.33 -1.89 -6.05
CA LEU A 220 11.22 -2.34 -4.66
C LEU A 220 12.31 -3.36 -4.27
N ASP A 221 12.64 -4.28 -5.16
CA ASP A 221 13.72 -5.25 -4.94
C ASP A 221 15.08 -4.58 -4.73
N ASP A 222 15.35 -3.47 -5.42
CA ASP A 222 16.63 -2.78 -5.32
C ASP A 222 16.84 -2.12 -3.95
N VAL A 223 15.76 -1.88 -3.20
CA VAL A 223 15.82 -1.26 -1.86
C VAL A 223 15.47 -2.22 -0.72
N THR A 224 14.92 -3.39 -1.03
CA THR A 224 14.60 -4.41 -0.03
C THR A 224 15.85 -4.86 0.73
N GLY A 225 15.74 -4.99 2.05
CA GLY A 225 16.86 -5.28 2.93
C GLY A 225 17.69 -4.05 3.31
N LYS A 226 17.23 -2.83 2.99
CA LYS A 226 17.98 -1.59 3.25
C LYS A 226 17.18 -0.59 4.06
N ARG A 227 17.92 0.31 4.73
CA ARG A 227 17.36 1.52 5.34
C ARG A 227 17.45 2.65 4.32
N CYS A 228 16.32 3.31 4.10
CA CYS A 228 16.15 4.33 3.07
C CYS A 228 15.60 5.62 3.68
N THR A 229 15.74 6.73 2.97
CA THR A 229 14.88 7.90 3.16
C THR A 229 13.75 7.82 2.15
N PHE A 230 12.50 7.83 2.63
CA PHE A 230 11.32 7.74 1.78
C PHE A 230 10.62 9.09 1.64
N MET A 231 9.99 9.29 0.49
CA MET A 231 9.13 10.42 0.17
C MET A 231 7.86 9.90 -0.51
N ALA A 232 6.70 10.17 0.08
CA ALA A 232 5.40 9.81 -0.50
C ALA A 232 4.35 10.86 -0.12
N PHE A 233 4.31 11.95 -0.87
CA PHE A 233 3.39 13.06 -0.60
C PHE A 233 2.09 12.87 -1.41
N PRO A 234 0.93 12.70 -0.74
CA PRO A 234 -0.34 12.61 -1.43
C PRO A 234 -0.72 13.97 -2.02
N TRP A 235 -1.71 13.96 -2.91
CA TRP A 235 -2.33 15.20 -3.38
C TRP A 235 -2.89 15.99 -2.20
N ARG A 236 -2.79 17.32 -2.29
CA ARG A 236 -3.47 18.21 -1.35
C ARG A 236 -4.95 18.31 -1.71
N TRP A 237 -5.69 17.25 -1.41
CA TRP A 237 -7.12 17.13 -1.71
C TRP A 237 -7.94 17.15 -0.41
N PRO A 238 -8.56 18.30 -0.05
CA PRO A 238 -9.54 18.35 1.04
C PRO A 238 -10.71 17.39 0.79
N GLU A 239 -11.06 16.58 1.78
CA GLU A 239 -12.10 15.54 1.66
C GLU A 239 -11.70 14.35 0.75
N GLY A 240 -10.45 14.31 0.27
CA GLY A 240 -9.91 13.16 -0.45
C GLY A 240 -9.72 11.96 0.47
N GLU A 241 -10.39 10.86 0.16
CA GLU A 241 -10.34 9.57 0.86
C GLU A 241 -9.13 8.70 0.47
N GLY A 242 -8.54 8.98 -0.69
CA GLY A 242 -7.27 8.42 -1.12
C GLY A 242 -6.72 9.20 -2.31
N CYS A 243 -5.50 8.88 -2.74
CA CYS A 243 -4.97 9.35 -4.03
C CYS A 243 -3.77 8.55 -4.53
N GLY A 244 -3.59 8.53 -5.85
CA GLY A 244 -2.34 8.07 -6.46
C GLY A 244 -1.13 8.84 -5.88
N VAL A 245 -0.09 8.11 -5.50
CA VAL A 245 1.11 8.65 -4.86
C VAL A 245 2.35 8.12 -5.56
N ARG A 246 3.36 8.97 -5.75
CA ARG A 246 4.67 8.53 -6.21
C ARG A 246 5.55 8.31 -5.00
N VAL A 247 6.03 7.07 -4.83
CA VAL A 247 6.86 6.66 -3.71
C VAL A 247 8.30 6.65 -4.17
N ILE A 248 9.14 7.48 -3.57
CA ILE A 248 10.57 7.52 -3.87
C ILE A 248 11.35 7.02 -2.67
N ALA A 249 12.27 6.09 -2.91
CA ALA A 249 13.27 5.68 -1.94
C ALA A 249 14.64 6.25 -2.31
N VAL A 250 15.30 6.85 -1.33
CA VAL A 250 16.64 7.41 -1.48
C VAL A 250 17.59 6.61 -0.61
N VAL A 251 18.67 6.16 -1.23
CA VAL A 251 19.65 5.27 -0.63
C VAL A 251 21.02 5.89 -0.76
N ASP A 252 21.70 6.04 0.38
CA ASP A 252 23.16 6.11 0.40
C ASP A 252 23.72 4.69 0.18
N PRO A 253 24.54 4.46 -0.87
CA PRO A 253 25.16 3.16 -1.14
C PRO A 253 25.91 2.58 0.05
N GLU A 254 26.56 3.42 0.87
CA GLU A 254 27.33 3.00 2.04
C GLU A 254 26.42 2.75 3.27
N GLN A 255 25.13 3.09 3.18
CA GLN A 255 24.15 2.95 4.27
C GLN A 255 24.49 3.75 5.54
N GLU A 256 25.26 4.83 5.43
CA GLU A 256 25.69 5.67 6.55
C GLU A 256 24.81 6.92 6.71
N PHE A 257 24.40 7.55 5.61
CA PHE A 257 23.60 8.76 5.65
C PHE A 257 22.17 8.48 6.09
N ARG A 258 21.74 9.14 7.16
CA ARG A 258 20.35 9.17 7.62
C ARG A 258 19.97 10.59 7.97
N ILE A 259 18.72 10.95 7.69
CA ILE A 259 18.14 12.15 8.29
C ILE A 259 17.92 11.78 9.75
N PRO A 260 18.63 12.44 10.68
CA PRO A 260 18.49 12.12 12.09
C PRO A 260 17.04 12.40 12.49
N ASP A 261 16.44 11.48 13.24
CA ASP A 261 15.23 11.80 13.97
C ASP A 261 15.61 12.91 14.96
N LEU A 262 14.91 14.04 14.89
CA LEU A 262 15.04 15.09 15.89
C LEU A 262 14.57 14.48 17.22
N GLN A 263 15.52 14.05 18.04
CA GLN A 263 15.26 13.80 19.45
C GLN A 263 14.97 15.15 20.10
N GLU A 264 13.72 15.39 20.48
CA GLU A 264 13.41 16.34 21.55
C GLU A 264 13.77 15.72 22.91
#